data_AF-A0A0F2PIY8-F1
#
_entry.id   AF-A0A0F2PIY8-F1
#
_cell.length_a   1.000
_cell.length_b   1.000
_cell.length_c   1.000
_cell.angle_alpha   90.00
_cell.angle_beta   90.00
_cell.angle_gamma   90.00
#
_symmetry.space_group_name_H-M   'P 1'
#
loop_
_entity.id
_entity.type
_entity.pdbx_description
1 polymer ?
#
loop_
_entity_poly.entity_id
_entity_poly.type
_entity_poly.pdbx_seq_one_letter_code
_entity_poly.pdbx_strand_id
1 'polypeptide(L)'
;MPSETLNEWERHNELEKTILTGIYGQPEIKRAEKNRFLGEFRERVIKRLSKKQVAEPGIYPEITSALEDENAKKMVIHGDIPYSQARKYEKLAHKLQKGCSIIHEPGFKGDTGLLVVSGNAVDIENIDVEDRTLRLTRLGVPEPLIHSAGRKVCKSCLDKMLKADPAEASNYTMITFLDHLWGEHCPGCTSTEH
;
A
#
# COMPACT_ATOMS: atom_id res chain seq x y z
N MET A 1 21.89 -9.34 20.00
CA MET A 1 23.14 -8.86 19.38
C MET A 1 23.20 -9.30 17.91
N PRO A 2 22.49 -8.65 16.97
CA PRO A 2 22.53 -9.00 15.55
C PRO A 2 23.39 -8.06 14.68
N SER A 3 23.89 -6.95 15.23
CA SER A 3 24.57 -5.89 14.45
C SER A 3 26.04 -6.23 14.12
N GLU A 4 26.70 -7.02 14.95
CA GLU A 4 28.12 -7.37 14.76
C GLU A 4 28.33 -8.35 13.58
N THR A 5 27.38 -9.25 13.35
CA THR A 5 27.49 -10.31 12.32
C THR A 5 27.29 -9.79 10.89
N LEU A 6 26.50 -8.73 10.70
CA LEU A 6 26.32 -8.08 9.39
C LEU A 6 27.60 -7.40 8.91
N ASN A 7 28.23 -6.65 9.80
CA ASN A 7 29.44 -5.88 9.49
C ASN A 7 30.64 -6.79 9.20
N GLU A 8 30.63 -8.01 9.76
CA GLU A 8 31.62 -9.04 9.46
C GLU A 8 31.36 -9.73 8.11
N TRP A 9 30.11 -10.02 7.78
CA TRP A 9 29.71 -10.60 6.49
C TRP A 9 30.07 -9.71 5.30
N GLU A 10 29.89 -8.40 5.41
CA GLU A 10 30.13 -7.47 4.30
C GLU A 10 31.60 -7.39 3.89
N ARG A 11 32.53 -7.61 4.84
CA ARG A 11 33.99 -7.56 4.63
C ARG A 11 34.55 -8.73 3.83
N HIS A 12 33.84 -9.85 3.73
CA HIS A 12 34.29 -11.01 2.96
C HIS A 12 34.22 -10.79 1.45
N ASN A 13 35.19 -11.33 0.71
CA ASN A 13 35.15 -11.31 -0.76
C ASN A 13 34.06 -12.26 -1.31
N GLU A 14 33.72 -12.15 -2.59
CA GLU A 14 32.61 -12.94 -3.16
C GLU A 14 32.82 -14.46 -3.05
N LEU A 15 34.06 -14.93 -3.21
CA LEU A 15 34.38 -16.35 -3.15
C LEU A 15 34.14 -16.92 -1.75
N GLU A 16 34.57 -16.18 -0.72
CA GLU A 16 34.32 -16.49 0.68
C GLU A 16 32.83 -16.46 1.01
N LYS A 17 32.09 -15.44 0.53
CA LYS A 17 30.63 -15.37 0.69
C LYS A 17 29.92 -16.57 0.08
N THR A 18 30.36 -17.06 -1.09
CA THR A 18 29.81 -18.26 -1.73
C THR A 18 30.10 -19.51 -0.90
N ILE A 19 31.34 -19.69 -0.43
CA ILE A 19 31.72 -20.82 0.42
C ILE A 19 30.90 -20.83 1.72
N LEU A 20 30.82 -19.70 2.41
CA LEU A 20 30.07 -19.57 3.65
C LEU A 20 28.57 -19.83 3.45
N THR A 21 27.99 -19.37 2.33
CA THR A 21 26.59 -19.64 2.01
C THR A 21 26.34 -21.12 1.73
N GLY A 22 27.29 -21.83 1.10
CA GLY A 22 27.19 -23.27 0.89
C GLY A 22 27.27 -24.08 2.20
N ILE A 23 28.04 -23.62 3.17
CA ILE A 23 28.23 -24.28 4.47
C ILE A 23 27.08 -23.96 5.43
N TYR A 24 26.70 -22.68 5.54
CA TYR A 24 25.79 -22.18 6.59
C TYR A 24 24.42 -21.73 6.08
N GLY A 25 24.22 -21.65 4.75
CA GLY A 25 23.02 -21.06 4.16
C GLY A 25 23.08 -19.52 4.11
N GLN A 26 21.99 -18.88 3.64
CA GLN A 26 21.91 -17.42 3.61
C GLN A 26 21.83 -16.84 5.03
N PRO A 27 22.44 -15.66 5.30
CA PRO A 27 22.37 -15.01 6.61
C PRO A 27 20.94 -14.85 7.13
N GLU A 28 20.71 -15.25 8.38
CA GLU A 28 19.37 -15.24 8.99
C GLU A 28 18.74 -13.84 9.00
N ILE A 29 19.53 -12.78 9.14
CA ILE A 29 19.04 -11.40 9.17
C ILE A 29 18.43 -11.01 7.82
N LYS A 30 19.09 -11.33 6.70
CA LYS A 30 18.56 -11.09 5.35
C LYS A 30 17.29 -11.90 5.09
N ARG A 31 17.23 -13.12 5.62
CA ARG A 31 16.02 -13.95 5.55
C ARG A 31 14.87 -13.34 6.37
N ALA A 32 15.15 -12.86 7.58
CA ALA A 32 14.16 -12.23 8.44
C ALA A 32 13.60 -10.93 7.84
N GLU A 33 14.46 -10.13 7.20
CA GLU A 33 14.07 -8.94 6.45
C GLU A 33 13.15 -9.30 5.28
N LYS A 34 13.59 -10.20 4.40
CA LYS A 34 12.76 -10.67 3.27
C LYS A 34 11.42 -11.23 3.72
N ASN A 35 11.38 -11.93 4.85
CA ASN A 35 10.13 -12.43 5.41
C ASN A 35 9.17 -11.32 5.85
N ARG A 36 9.67 -10.13 6.24
CA ARG A 36 8.85 -8.96 6.59
C ARG A 36 8.42 -8.17 5.37
N PHE A 37 9.23 -8.18 4.31
CA PHE A 37 9.03 -7.38 3.10
C PHE A 37 8.70 -8.22 1.87
N LEU A 38 7.91 -9.29 2.03
CA LEU A 38 7.35 -10.04 0.91
C LEU A 38 8.43 -10.51 -0.09
N GLY A 39 9.57 -10.97 0.42
CA GLY A 39 10.71 -11.43 -0.39
C GLY A 39 11.65 -10.34 -0.91
N GLU A 40 11.33 -9.06 -0.69
CA GLU A 40 12.11 -7.91 -1.15
C GLU A 40 13.08 -7.39 -0.07
N PHE A 41 14.07 -6.62 -0.50
CA PHE A 41 15.01 -5.92 0.39
C PHE A 41 14.45 -4.58 0.84
N ARG A 42 14.66 -4.20 2.10
CA ARG A 42 14.13 -2.96 2.69
C ARG A 42 14.63 -1.71 1.96
N GLU A 43 15.87 -1.72 1.50
CA GLU A 43 16.50 -0.63 0.74
C GLU A 43 15.74 -0.29 -0.55
N ARG A 44 14.97 -1.24 -1.11
CA ARG A 44 14.23 -1.07 -2.38
C ARG A 44 12.76 -0.70 -2.19
N VAL A 45 12.27 -0.70 -0.96
CA VAL A 45 10.85 -0.41 -0.69
C VAL A 45 10.61 1.09 -0.78
N ILE A 46 9.68 1.49 -1.64
CA ILE A 46 9.24 2.89 -1.79
C ILE A 46 8.11 3.19 -0.80
N LYS A 47 7.05 2.38 -0.84
CA LYS A 47 5.90 2.48 0.06
C LYS A 47 5.35 1.11 0.46
N ARG A 48 4.73 1.08 1.65
CA ARG A 48 4.13 -0.10 2.26
C ARG A 48 2.72 0.21 2.75
N LEU A 49 1.80 -0.72 2.47
CA LEU A 49 0.51 -0.82 3.17
C LEU A 49 0.49 -2.07 4.05
N SER A 50 -0.19 -1.96 5.18
CA SER A 50 -0.59 -3.12 5.97
C SER A 50 -1.71 -3.92 5.28
N LYS A 51 -1.90 -5.18 5.67
CA LYS A 51 -2.99 -6.06 5.21
C LYS A 51 -4.36 -5.40 5.42
N LYS A 52 -4.53 -4.67 6.54
CA LYS A 52 -5.76 -3.93 6.86
C LYS A 52 -6.01 -2.81 5.85
N GLN A 53 -5.00 -1.98 5.60
CA GLN A 53 -5.09 -0.87 4.63
C GLN A 53 -5.36 -1.37 3.21
N VAL A 54 -4.78 -2.50 2.80
CA VAL A 54 -5.09 -3.08 1.48
C VAL A 54 -6.55 -3.53 1.39
N ALA A 55 -7.12 -4.02 2.49
CA ALA A 55 -8.51 -4.48 2.54
C ALA A 55 -9.56 -3.36 2.54
N GLU A 56 -9.19 -2.12 2.86
CA GLU A 56 -10.10 -0.97 2.84
C GLU A 56 -10.56 -0.61 1.41
N PRO A 57 -11.81 -0.19 1.20
CA PRO A 57 -12.28 0.21 -0.13
C PRO A 57 -11.49 1.40 -0.68
N GLY A 58 -11.41 1.51 -2.01
CA GLY A 58 -10.59 2.52 -2.68
C GLY A 58 -9.09 2.20 -2.71
N ILE A 59 -8.33 3.08 -3.34
CA ILE A 59 -6.87 3.01 -3.51
C ILE A 59 -6.25 4.14 -2.68
N TYR A 60 -5.22 3.82 -1.91
CA TYR A 60 -4.44 4.84 -1.21
C TYR A 60 -3.69 5.73 -2.24
N PRO A 61 -3.91 7.06 -2.26
CA PRO A 61 -3.25 7.97 -3.21
C PRO A 61 -1.72 7.90 -3.18
N GLU A 62 -1.15 7.60 -2.02
CA GLU A 62 0.28 7.41 -1.79
C GLU A 62 0.84 6.23 -2.59
N ILE A 63 0.03 5.20 -2.85
CA ILE A 63 0.42 4.05 -3.68
C ILE A 63 0.37 4.41 -5.16
N THR A 64 -0.62 5.18 -5.60
CA THR A 64 -0.64 5.73 -6.96
C THR A 64 0.61 6.56 -7.21
N SER A 65 0.90 7.51 -6.31
CA SER A 65 2.07 8.40 -6.40
C SER A 65 3.38 7.61 -6.38
N ALA A 66 3.49 6.59 -5.52
CA ALA A 66 4.68 5.74 -5.45
C ALA A 66 4.89 4.90 -6.72
N LEU A 67 3.82 4.50 -7.43
CA LEU A 67 3.94 3.81 -8.71
C LEU A 67 4.27 4.74 -9.87
N GLU A 68 3.98 6.03 -9.75
CA GLU A 68 4.35 7.03 -10.75
C GLU A 68 5.84 7.40 -10.66
N ASP A 69 6.51 7.07 -9.55
CA ASP A 69 7.97 7.20 -9.40
C ASP A 69 8.71 6.45 -10.53
N GLU A 70 9.73 7.09 -11.08
CA GLU A 70 10.55 6.54 -12.17
C GLU A 70 11.30 5.27 -11.75
N ASN A 71 11.70 5.19 -10.49
CA ASN A 71 12.41 4.05 -9.93
C ASN A 71 11.47 2.89 -9.61
N ALA A 72 10.16 3.14 -9.48
CA ALA A 72 9.18 2.10 -9.21
C ALA A 72 9.14 1.08 -10.34
N LYS A 73 9.41 -0.18 -10.00
CA LYS A 73 9.45 -1.28 -10.96
C LYS A 73 8.19 -2.12 -10.92
N LYS A 74 7.76 -2.47 -9.71
CA LYS A 74 6.64 -3.37 -9.49
C LYS A 74 5.96 -3.14 -8.16
N MET A 75 4.76 -3.68 -8.07
CA MET A 75 4.02 -3.88 -6.84
C MET A 75 4.05 -5.35 -6.43
N VAL A 76 4.18 -5.60 -5.13
CA VAL A 76 4.11 -6.94 -4.53
C VAL A 76 2.96 -6.95 -3.52
N ILE A 77 2.05 -7.91 -3.63
CA ILE A 77 0.86 -8.05 -2.79
C ILE A 77 0.91 -9.39 -2.07
N HIS A 78 0.61 -9.38 -0.78
CA HIS A 78 0.52 -10.58 0.03
C HIS A 78 -0.70 -11.43 -0.40
N GLY A 79 -0.49 -12.73 -0.61
CA GLY A 79 -1.48 -13.66 -1.14
C GLY A 79 -2.72 -13.88 -0.27
N ASP A 80 -2.60 -13.82 1.06
CA ASP A 80 -3.75 -13.87 1.98
C ASP A 80 -4.79 -12.76 1.80
N ILE A 81 -4.47 -11.70 1.06
CA ILE A 81 -5.44 -10.61 0.83
C ILE A 81 -6.54 -11.13 -0.09
N PRO A 82 -7.83 -10.93 0.25
CA PRO A 82 -8.94 -11.35 -0.60
C PRO A 82 -8.78 -10.81 -2.02
N TYR A 83 -9.01 -11.67 -3.02
CA TYR A 83 -8.79 -11.32 -4.43
C TYR A 83 -9.54 -10.05 -4.85
N SER A 84 -10.76 -9.83 -4.37
CA SER A 84 -11.54 -8.61 -4.64
C SER A 84 -10.81 -7.33 -4.23
N GLN A 85 -10.03 -7.38 -3.15
CA GLN A 85 -9.24 -6.25 -2.63
C GLN A 85 -7.89 -6.12 -3.32
N ALA A 86 -7.23 -7.24 -3.65
CA ALA A 86 -5.98 -7.20 -4.42
C ALA A 86 -6.19 -6.69 -5.85
N ARG A 87 -7.32 -7.06 -6.48
CA ARG A 87 -7.62 -6.75 -7.88
C ARG A 87 -7.62 -5.25 -8.21
N LYS A 88 -8.01 -4.38 -7.27
CA LYS A 88 -7.98 -2.91 -7.52
C LYS A 88 -6.55 -2.39 -7.70
N TYR A 89 -5.60 -2.95 -6.96
CA TYR A 89 -4.19 -2.61 -7.04
C TYR A 89 -3.50 -3.27 -8.24
N GLU A 90 -3.89 -4.50 -8.59
CA GLU A 90 -3.46 -5.14 -9.83
C GLU A 90 -3.83 -4.30 -11.07
N LYS A 91 -5.08 -3.82 -11.12
CA LYS A 91 -5.54 -2.91 -12.19
C LYS A 91 -4.76 -1.60 -12.22
N LEU A 92 -4.44 -1.03 -11.04
CA LEU A 92 -3.66 0.20 -10.93
C LEU A 92 -2.26 0.00 -11.53
N ALA A 93 -1.56 -1.06 -11.12
CA ALA A 93 -0.24 -1.39 -11.63
C ALA A 93 -0.25 -1.57 -13.16
N HIS A 94 -1.23 -2.31 -13.69
CA HIS A 94 -1.39 -2.50 -15.13
C HIS A 94 -1.67 -1.17 -15.87
N LYS A 95 -2.53 -0.30 -15.31
CA LYS A 95 -2.82 1.03 -15.88
C LYS A 95 -1.56 1.90 -15.97
N LEU A 96 -0.68 1.81 -14.96
CA LEU A 96 0.58 2.55 -14.89
C LEU A 96 1.76 1.79 -15.54
N GLN A 97 1.49 0.67 -16.24
CA GLN A 97 2.50 -0.16 -16.91
C GLN A 97 3.62 -0.65 -15.96
N LYS A 98 3.30 -0.87 -14.69
CA LYS A 98 4.19 -1.45 -13.69
C LYS A 98 3.89 -2.93 -13.48
N GLY A 99 4.91 -3.70 -13.11
CA GLY A 99 4.72 -5.11 -12.77
C GLY A 99 3.86 -5.29 -11.51
N CYS A 100 3.13 -6.41 -11.41
CA CYS A 100 2.39 -6.79 -10.22
C CYS A 100 2.63 -8.27 -9.90
N SER A 101 2.84 -8.60 -8.63
CA SER A 101 3.04 -9.99 -8.18
C SER A 101 2.25 -10.24 -6.91
N ILE A 102 1.43 -11.29 -6.92
CA ILE A 102 0.74 -11.79 -5.73
C ILE A 102 1.51 -13.01 -5.24
N ILE A 103 2.01 -12.97 -4.01
CA ILE A 103 2.92 -14.00 -3.51
C ILE A 103 2.42 -14.65 -2.22
N HIS A 104 2.60 -15.96 -2.13
CA HIS A 104 2.21 -16.77 -0.98
C HIS A 104 3.47 -17.45 -0.46
N GLU A 105 3.90 -17.08 0.74
CA GLU A 105 5.04 -17.72 1.40
C GLU A 105 4.68 -17.90 2.89
N PRO A 106 4.62 -19.14 3.39
CA PRO A 106 4.31 -19.41 4.80
C PRO A 106 5.29 -18.72 5.78
N GLY A 107 6.51 -18.43 5.32
CA GLY A 107 7.53 -17.75 6.11
C GLY A 107 7.31 -16.25 6.32
N PHE A 108 6.34 -15.62 5.63
CA PHE A 108 6.09 -14.18 5.80
C PHE A 108 5.59 -13.86 7.20
N LYS A 109 6.11 -12.75 7.74
CA LYS A 109 5.82 -12.28 9.10
C LYS A 109 5.39 -10.82 9.08
N GLY A 110 4.61 -10.44 10.09
CA GLY A 110 4.12 -9.08 10.26
C GLY A 110 2.84 -8.82 9.47
N ASP A 111 2.51 -7.55 9.34
CA ASP A 111 1.26 -7.07 8.78
C ASP A 111 1.40 -6.51 7.37
N THR A 112 2.55 -6.62 6.72
CA THR A 112 2.77 -6.14 5.36
C THR A 112 1.78 -6.79 4.39
N GLY A 113 0.95 -5.95 3.76
CA GLY A 113 -0.03 -6.37 2.77
C GLY A 113 0.39 -6.07 1.34
N LEU A 114 1.02 -4.92 1.11
CA LEU A 114 1.41 -4.47 -0.22
C LEU A 114 2.69 -3.63 -0.14
N LEU A 115 3.57 -3.80 -1.12
CA LEU A 115 4.77 -3.02 -1.31
C LEU A 115 4.81 -2.44 -2.72
N VAL A 116 5.24 -1.19 -2.84
CA VAL A 116 5.77 -0.63 -4.09
C VAL A 116 7.29 -0.67 -4.01
N VAL A 117 7.91 -1.26 -5.02
CA VAL A 117 9.32 -1.65 -4.98
C VAL A 117 10.07 -1.06 -6.16
N SER A 118 11.24 -0.51 -5.86
CA SER A 118 12.16 0.06 -6.83
C SER A 118 12.99 -1.01 -7.55
N GLY A 119 13.45 -0.70 -8.76
CA GLY A 119 14.47 -1.50 -9.44
C GLY A 119 15.85 -1.45 -8.76
N ASN A 120 16.14 -0.36 -8.03
CA ASN A 120 17.41 -0.05 -7.38
C ASN A 120 17.21 0.24 -5.88
N ALA A 121 18.30 0.38 -5.12
CA ALA A 121 18.22 0.87 -3.73
C ALA A 121 17.80 2.35 -3.72
N VAL A 122 16.89 2.70 -2.81
CA VAL A 122 16.33 4.05 -2.61
C VAL A 122 16.41 4.50 -1.15
N ASP A 123 16.59 3.57 -0.20
CA ASP A 123 16.87 3.83 1.22
C ASP A 123 15.89 4.81 1.91
N ILE A 124 14.63 4.80 1.50
CA ILE A 124 13.59 5.66 2.08
C ILE A 124 13.34 5.24 3.52
N GLU A 125 13.52 6.14 4.49
CA GLU A 125 13.30 5.83 5.92
C GLU A 125 11.82 5.57 6.24
N ASN A 126 10.92 6.45 5.78
CA ASN A 126 9.49 6.33 6.06
C ASN A 126 8.70 5.76 4.86
N ILE A 127 8.56 4.45 4.86
CA ILE A 127 7.84 3.69 3.84
C ILE A 127 6.36 3.48 4.17
N ASP A 128 5.97 3.64 5.44
CA ASP A 128 4.61 3.37 5.88
C ASP A 128 3.67 4.48 5.45
N VAL A 129 2.51 4.10 4.93
CA VAL A 129 1.44 5.04 4.63
C VAL A 129 0.60 5.25 5.88
N GLU A 130 0.30 6.51 6.18
CA GLU A 130 -0.57 6.90 7.29
C GLU A 130 -1.98 6.29 7.13
N ASP A 131 -2.63 5.99 8.25
CA ASP A 131 -4.02 5.53 8.25
C ASP A 131 -4.95 6.56 7.60
N ARG A 132 -5.78 6.12 6.65
CA ARG A 132 -6.68 7.02 5.90
C ARG A 132 -7.62 7.78 6.81
N THR A 133 -8.21 7.12 7.80
CA THR A 133 -9.18 7.75 8.70
C THR A 133 -8.50 8.81 9.56
N LEU A 134 -7.32 8.51 10.12
CA LEU A 134 -6.54 9.51 10.85
C LEU A 134 -6.17 10.70 9.96
N ARG A 135 -5.65 10.44 8.76
CA ARG A 135 -5.24 11.47 7.80
C ARG A 135 -6.40 12.40 7.43
N LEU A 136 -7.53 11.85 7.02
CA LEU A 136 -8.70 12.62 6.56
C LEU A 136 -9.44 13.31 7.70
N THR A 137 -9.48 12.72 8.90
CA THR A 137 -10.07 13.38 10.08
C THR A 137 -9.30 14.64 10.43
N ARG A 138 -7.96 14.61 10.38
CA ARG A 138 -7.11 15.79 10.60
C ARG A 138 -7.34 16.88 9.55
N LEU A 139 -7.72 16.50 8.33
CA LEU A 139 -8.11 17.44 7.26
C LEU A 139 -9.55 17.96 7.40
N GLY A 140 -10.26 17.59 8.47
CA GLY A 140 -11.63 18.05 8.75
C GLY A 140 -12.71 17.32 7.96
N VAL A 141 -12.40 16.15 7.40
CA VAL A 141 -13.40 15.33 6.69
C VAL A 141 -14.26 14.58 7.72
N PRO A 142 -15.59 14.63 7.62
CA PRO A 142 -16.47 13.87 8.51
C PRO A 142 -16.28 12.36 8.37
N GLU A 143 -16.29 11.63 9.48
CA GLU A 143 -16.11 10.17 9.51
C GLU A 143 -17.12 9.38 8.63
N PRO A 144 -18.42 9.74 8.56
CA PRO A 144 -19.34 9.07 7.62
C PRO A 144 -18.91 9.20 6.16
N LEU A 145 -18.31 10.34 5.80
CA LEU A 145 -17.79 10.56 4.46
C LEU A 145 -16.51 9.75 4.23
N ILE A 146 -15.59 9.70 5.20
CA ILE A 146 -14.38 8.85 5.14
C ILE A 146 -14.74 7.38 4.88
N HIS A 147 -15.70 6.85 5.64
CA HIS A 147 -16.18 5.47 5.51
C HIS A 147 -17.03 5.21 4.25
N SER A 148 -17.18 6.21 3.39
CA SER A 148 -17.89 6.11 2.12
C SER A 148 -16.98 5.93 0.92
N ALA A 149 -15.67 5.75 1.12
CA ALA A 149 -14.75 5.39 0.04
C ALA A 149 -15.25 4.17 -0.75
N GLY A 150 -15.15 4.23 -2.08
CA GLY A 150 -15.68 3.24 -3.01
C GLY A 150 -17.19 3.33 -3.26
N ARG A 151 -17.92 4.23 -2.60
CA ARG A 151 -19.38 4.41 -2.77
C ARG A 151 -19.72 5.70 -3.52
N LYS A 152 -20.99 5.79 -3.90
CA LYS A 152 -21.55 7.01 -4.47
C LYS A 152 -21.87 8.01 -3.34
N VAL A 153 -21.55 9.28 -3.54
CA VAL A 153 -21.83 10.38 -2.61
C VAL A 153 -22.47 11.56 -3.35
N CYS A 154 -23.21 12.41 -2.64
CA CYS A 154 -23.78 13.62 -3.24
C CYS A 154 -22.69 14.63 -3.62
N LYS A 155 -23.05 15.60 -4.45
CA LYS A 155 -22.12 16.65 -4.91
C LYS A 155 -21.44 17.37 -3.75
N SER A 156 -22.18 17.77 -2.71
CA SER A 156 -21.61 18.51 -1.58
C SER A 156 -20.59 17.69 -0.79
N CYS A 157 -20.82 16.39 -0.60
CA CYS A 157 -19.84 15.48 0.01
C CYS A 157 -18.60 15.30 -0.88
N LEU A 158 -18.78 15.17 -2.19
CA LEU A 158 -17.64 15.09 -3.12
C LEU A 158 -16.82 16.38 -3.12
N ASP A 159 -17.47 17.54 -3.11
CA ASP A 159 -16.81 18.85 -3.05
C ASP A 159 -16.02 19.02 -1.73
N LYS A 160 -16.56 18.55 -0.60
CA LYS A 160 -15.83 18.51 0.69
C LYS A 160 -14.58 17.64 0.59
N MET A 161 -14.66 16.46 -0.03
CA MET A 161 -13.50 15.60 -0.24
C MET A 161 -12.48 16.23 -1.18
N LEU A 162 -12.91 16.74 -2.34
CA LEU A 162 -12.04 17.42 -3.31
C LEU A 162 -11.28 18.60 -2.68
N LYS A 163 -11.93 19.35 -1.78
CA LYS A 163 -11.29 20.46 -1.07
C LYS A 163 -10.26 19.99 -0.04
N ALA A 164 -10.51 18.88 0.64
CA ALA A 164 -9.63 18.35 1.68
C ALA A 164 -8.45 17.58 1.10
N ASP A 165 -8.72 16.67 0.15
CA ASP A 165 -7.74 15.86 -0.55
C ASP A 165 -8.25 15.49 -1.97
N PRO A 166 -7.78 16.22 -3.00
CA PRO A 166 -8.15 15.94 -4.39
C PRO A 166 -7.77 14.53 -4.87
N ALA A 167 -6.68 13.96 -4.36
CA ALA A 167 -6.21 12.66 -4.80
C ALA A 167 -7.10 11.53 -4.22
N GLU A 168 -7.53 11.70 -2.97
CA GLU A 168 -8.49 10.80 -2.31
C GLU A 168 -9.89 10.87 -2.92
N ALA A 169 -10.30 12.02 -3.47
CA ALA A 169 -11.61 12.18 -4.11
C ALA A 169 -11.87 11.20 -5.27
N SER A 170 -10.81 10.68 -5.90
CA SER A 170 -10.88 9.63 -6.93
C SER A 170 -11.50 8.31 -6.44
N ASN A 171 -11.55 8.10 -5.12
CA ASN A 171 -12.18 6.94 -4.50
C ASN A 171 -13.71 7.08 -4.35
N TYR A 172 -14.30 8.20 -4.79
CA TYR A 172 -15.72 8.49 -4.62
C TYR A 172 -16.37 8.73 -5.98
N THR A 173 -17.63 8.33 -6.13
CA THR A 173 -18.41 8.58 -7.34
C THR A 173 -19.58 9.51 -7.01
N MET A 174 -19.95 10.42 -7.91
CA MET A 174 -21.13 11.26 -7.68
C MET A 174 -22.42 10.45 -7.86
N ILE A 175 -23.37 10.61 -6.93
CA ILE A 175 -24.75 10.11 -7.08
C ILE A 175 -25.43 10.88 -8.22
N THR A 176 -26.10 10.15 -9.10
CA THR A 176 -26.89 10.73 -10.19
C THR A 176 -28.38 10.82 -9.83
N PHE A 177 -29.15 11.58 -10.61
CA PHE A 177 -30.61 11.66 -10.44
C PHE A 177 -31.29 10.29 -10.53
N LEU A 178 -30.84 9.43 -11.45
CA LEU A 178 -31.37 8.07 -11.58
C LEU A 178 -31.12 7.26 -10.31
N ASP A 179 -29.90 7.30 -9.77
CA ASP A 179 -29.55 6.60 -8.52
C ASP A 179 -30.52 6.96 -7.39
N HIS A 180 -30.80 8.26 -7.22
CA HIS A 180 -31.72 8.74 -6.20
C HIS A 180 -33.17 8.25 -6.42
N LEU A 181 -33.63 8.16 -7.67
CA LEU A 181 -34.97 7.64 -7.99
C LEU A 181 -35.12 6.16 -7.61
N TRP A 182 -34.03 5.39 -7.61
CA TRP A 182 -33.98 3.98 -7.22
C TRP A 182 -33.61 3.75 -5.76
N GLY A 183 -33.61 4.80 -4.92
CA GLY A 183 -33.39 4.69 -3.48
C GLY A 183 -31.93 4.71 -3.03
N GLU A 184 -30.98 5.08 -3.90
CA GLU A 184 -29.60 5.34 -3.48
C GLU A 184 -29.51 6.68 -2.74
N HIS A 185 -28.95 6.64 -1.54
CA HIS A 185 -28.75 7.81 -0.69
C HIS A 185 -27.28 8.02 -0.39
N CYS A 186 -26.87 9.29 -0.20
CA CYS A 186 -25.50 9.61 0.17
C CYS A 186 -25.20 9.13 1.60
N PRO A 187 -24.27 8.17 1.78
CA PRO A 187 -23.93 7.67 3.10
C PRO A 187 -23.02 8.63 3.89
N GLY A 188 -22.42 9.61 3.21
CA GLY A 188 -21.50 10.59 3.80
C GLY A 188 -22.17 11.84 4.34
N CYS A 189 -23.49 12.00 4.17
CA CYS A 189 -24.22 13.12 4.74
C CYS A 189 -24.47 12.88 6.23
N THR A 190 -23.97 13.77 7.09
CA THR A 190 -24.47 13.89 8.46
C THR A 190 -25.81 14.62 8.40
N SER A 191 -26.86 14.04 8.96
CA SER A 191 -28.25 14.53 8.94
C SER A 191 -28.48 15.82 9.77
N THR A 192 -27.58 16.79 9.71
CA THR A 192 -27.53 17.96 10.61
C THR A 192 -27.39 19.30 9.89
N GLU A 193 -27.93 19.44 8.68
CA GLU A 193 -28.15 20.74 8.04
C GLU A 193 -29.57 20.80 7.45
N HIS A 194 -30.56 20.92 8.33
CA HIS A 194 -31.87 21.49 8.07
C HIS A 194 -32.18 22.54 9.14
#